data_AF-A0A955AGN8-F1
#
_entry.id   AF-A0A955AGN8-F1
#
_cell.length_a   1.000
_cell.length_b   1.000
_cell.length_c   1.000
_cell.angle_alpha   90.00
_cell.angle_beta   90.00
_cell.angle_gamma   90.00
#
_symmetry.space_group_name_H-M   'P 1'
#
loop_
_entity.id
_entity.type
_entity.pdbx_description
1 polymer ?
#
loop_
_entity_poly.entity_id
_entity_poly.type
_entity_poly.pdbx_seq_one_letter_code
_entity_poly.pdbx_strand_id
1 'polypeptide(L)'
;MSALPYPFRTVGILAIVLMFTLPPVHGSTVDRLYEFGDPGSPDATLSPPSVTVSANVTNGAAVGFVFNGQTLTGDGAGVSGAFQDLRVVGSPKYASISGQPLGGSGFGIHFNGVSDYLVGENLNNPAISRASLGYTDDSSTPAPGPLNYNNISNRFFQLWVKPDGSGLNNGQAQDVVLDSNQHGVRISAGDTWVLRYGGNDFNSQVAVDTNWHHVMVARPNGPANGSMLWVDGIAVGAIGGGYDGSATAPNDPARLELVVGANTSRDETGFFTGGNANFFAGTIDDLRMSVIGDNSSDVGPPPGQNYGPFNFAIDNEFAAAQLANLVAHPGDINLDGVLNNLDKNAFIAGWLHENRINGVRVGDLTTLAAGDLNFDGVTNLGDLALMQSALAAQGIAGITPAQLATPEPSTIYLLVLAGVCGCCRLRRCP
;
A
#
# COMPACT_ATOMS: atom_id res chain seq x y z
N MET A 1 -32.58 -71.27 -26.00
CA MET A 1 -32.11 -70.46 -24.86
C MET A 1 -30.69 -70.03 -25.16
N SER A 2 -30.50 -68.80 -25.63
CA SER A 2 -29.19 -68.21 -25.96
C SER A 2 -29.32 -66.72 -25.65
N ALA A 3 -28.67 -66.28 -24.57
CA ALA A 3 -28.64 -64.90 -24.13
C ALA A 3 -27.36 -64.25 -24.66
N LEU A 4 -27.51 -63.16 -25.42
CA LEU A 4 -26.41 -62.36 -25.94
C LEU A 4 -26.00 -61.30 -24.89
N PRO A 5 -24.70 -61.02 -24.70
CA PRO A 5 -24.22 -60.01 -23.76
C PRO A 5 -24.27 -58.61 -24.38
N TYR A 6 -24.72 -57.62 -23.59
CA TYR A 6 -24.68 -56.19 -23.96
C TYR A 6 -23.25 -55.62 -23.82
N PRO A 7 -22.77 -54.80 -24.77
CA PRO A 7 -21.48 -54.15 -24.65
C PRO A 7 -21.57 -52.94 -23.71
N PHE A 8 -20.74 -52.94 -22.67
CA PHE A 8 -20.45 -51.76 -21.86
C PHE A 8 -19.83 -50.68 -22.76
N ARG A 9 -20.53 -49.55 -22.94
CA ARG A 9 -19.98 -48.35 -23.58
C ARG A 9 -19.15 -47.59 -22.55
N THR A 10 -17.83 -47.69 -22.65
CA THR A 10 -16.89 -46.83 -21.93
C THR A 10 -17.04 -45.40 -22.46
N VAL A 11 -17.72 -44.54 -21.69
CA VAL A 11 -17.73 -43.10 -21.96
C VAL A 11 -16.37 -42.56 -21.53
N GLY A 12 -15.47 -42.35 -22.49
CA GLY A 12 -14.20 -41.69 -22.26
C GLY A 12 -14.46 -40.22 -21.89
N ILE A 13 -14.32 -39.89 -20.61
CA ILE A 13 -14.29 -38.50 -20.16
C ILE A 13 -12.96 -37.91 -20.63
N LEU A 14 -13.02 -37.10 -21.68
CA LEU A 14 -11.89 -36.30 -22.13
C LEU A 14 -11.70 -35.16 -21.11
N ALA A 15 -10.82 -35.36 -20.14
CA ALA A 15 -10.38 -34.31 -19.24
C ALA A 15 -9.48 -33.34 -20.03
N ILE A 16 -10.05 -32.22 -20.48
CA ILE A 16 -9.26 -31.09 -20.99
C ILE A 16 -8.64 -30.41 -19.76
N VAL A 17 -7.40 -30.77 -19.44
CA VAL A 17 -6.59 -30.05 -18.47
C VAL A 17 -6.08 -28.79 -19.17
N LEU A 18 -6.83 -27.69 -19.02
CA LEU A 18 -6.34 -26.38 -19.44
C LEU A 18 -5.30 -25.93 -18.41
N MET A 19 -4.02 -26.11 -18.72
CA MET A 19 -2.94 -25.52 -17.93
C MET A 19 -2.90 -24.02 -18.22
N PHE A 20 -3.56 -23.22 -17.39
CA PHE A 20 -3.34 -21.79 -17.36
C PHE A 20 -2.00 -21.54 -16.67
N THR A 21 -0.94 -21.30 -17.45
CA THR A 21 0.25 -20.64 -16.90
C THR A 21 -0.14 -19.20 -16.63
N LEU A 22 -0.41 -18.87 -15.37
CA LEU A 22 -0.53 -17.47 -14.98
C LEU A 22 0.83 -16.82 -15.30
N PRO A 23 0.85 -15.67 -15.99
CA PRO A 23 2.10 -14.92 -16.14
C PRO A 23 2.70 -14.69 -14.75
N PRO A 24 4.04 -14.68 -14.60
CA PRO A 24 4.66 -14.29 -13.35
C PRO A 24 4.04 -12.96 -12.93
N VAL A 25 3.45 -12.95 -11.74
CA VAL A 25 2.84 -11.74 -11.19
C VAL A 25 4.00 -10.87 -10.74
N HIS A 26 4.43 -9.96 -11.62
CA HIS A 26 5.45 -8.97 -11.29
C HIS A 26 4.84 -7.97 -10.30
N GLY A 27 5.52 -7.76 -9.18
CA GLY A 27 5.21 -6.66 -8.25
C GLY A 27 5.65 -5.32 -8.82
N SER A 28 5.40 -4.26 -8.05
CA SER A 28 5.83 -2.91 -8.38
C SER A 28 7.36 -2.77 -8.44
N THR A 29 7.82 -1.73 -9.14
CA THR A 29 9.24 -1.34 -9.15
C THR A 29 9.54 -0.35 -8.03
N VAL A 30 10.54 -0.68 -7.20
CA VAL A 30 11.08 0.23 -6.18
C VAL A 30 11.74 1.43 -6.85
N ASP A 31 11.37 2.62 -6.43
CA ASP A 31 11.98 3.89 -6.88
C ASP A 31 12.91 4.46 -5.81
N ARG A 32 12.52 4.38 -4.52
CA ARG A 32 13.33 4.85 -3.39
C ARG A 32 13.36 3.82 -2.27
N LEU A 33 14.50 3.75 -1.60
CA LEU A 33 14.66 2.93 -0.41
C LEU A 33 15.50 3.68 0.62
N TYR A 34 14.90 4.03 1.74
CA TYR A 34 15.60 4.60 2.88
C TYR A 34 15.57 3.60 4.03
N GLU A 35 16.62 2.79 4.12
CA GLU A 35 16.75 1.78 5.18
C GLU A 35 17.02 2.41 6.55
N PHE A 36 17.40 3.70 6.63
CA PHE A 36 17.58 4.45 7.87
C PHE A 36 18.60 3.90 8.90
N GLY A 37 19.32 2.83 8.55
CA GLY A 37 20.45 2.25 9.28
C GLY A 37 21.71 2.07 8.44
N ASP A 38 21.66 2.45 7.17
CA ASP A 38 22.74 2.22 6.22
C ASP A 38 23.70 3.42 6.17
N PRO A 39 25.02 3.19 6.11
CA PRO A 39 25.97 4.27 6.31
C PRO A 39 26.12 5.20 5.10
N GLY A 40 25.60 4.89 3.90
CA GLY A 40 25.68 5.85 2.79
C GLY A 40 24.97 5.42 1.52
N SER A 41 24.67 6.40 0.67
CA SER A 41 24.11 6.16 -0.66
C SER A 41 25.13 5.40 -1.54
N PRO A 42 24.70 4.38 -2.33
CA PRO A 42 25.55 3.76 -3.34
C PRO A 42 25.79 4.67 -4.57
N ASP A 43 25.38 5.94 -4.53
CA ASP A 43 25.53 6.88 -5.63
C ASP A 43 27.00 7.11 -6.04
N ALA A 44 27.42 6.38 -7.08
CA ALA A 44 28.73 6.49 -7.70
C ALA A 44 28.99 7.87 -8.34
N THR A 45 27.97 8.73 -8.48
CA THR A 45 28.11 10.08 -9.04
C THR A 45 28.56 11.12 -8.02
N LEU A 46 28.48 10.81 -6.72
CA LEU A 46 29.10 11.61 -5.66
C LEU A 46 30.62 11.42 -5.77
N SER A 47 31.27 12.26 -6.58
CA SER A 47 32.71 12.23 -6.80
C SER A 47 33.43 13.19 -5.84
N PRO A 48 34.49 12.73 -5.14
CA PRO A 48 35.08 11.40 -5.25
C PRO A 48 34.19 10.36 -4.56
N PRO A 49 34.27 9.07 -4.97
CA PRO A 49 33.67 7.92 -4.26
C PRO A 49 34.27 7.70 -2.85
N SER A 50 34.88 8.73 -2.27
CA SER A 50 35.52 8.76 -0.96
C SER A 50 34.55 9.04 0.19
N VAL A 51 33.24 9.06 -0.04
CA VAL A 51 32.27 8.95 1.05
C VAL A 51 32.25 7.47 1.47
N THR A 52 33.41 6.99 1.92
CA THR A 52 33.57 5.75 2.67
C THR A 52 32.97 6.02 4.04
N VAL A 53 31.65 6.04 4.13
CA VAL A 53 31.00 6.14 5.41
C VAL A 53 31.12 4.76 6.04
N SER A 54 32.23 4.57 6.74
CA SER A 54 32.28 3.65 7.87
C SER A 54 31.95 4.46 9.13
N ALA A 55 30.94 5.33 9.08
CA ALA A 55 30.38 5.84 10.33
C ALA A 55 29.89 4.61 11.08
N ASN A 56 30.45 4.37 12.26
CA ASN A 56 29.98 3.31 13.13
C ASN A 56 28.56 3.67 13.56
N VAL A 57 27.56 3.20 12.81
CA VAL A 57 26.15 3.33 13.16
C VAL A 57 25.95 2.54 14.45
N THR A 58 25.59 3.24 15.52
CA THR A 58 25.37 2.68 16.85
C THR A 58 24.15 3.31 17.47
N ASN A 59 23.51 2.60 18.38
CA ASN A 59 22.31 3.08 19.06
C ASN A 59 22.60 4.40 19.80
N GLY A 60 21.86 5.44 19.46
CA GLY A 60 22.00 6.79 20.00
C GLY A 60 23.00 7.71 19.26
N ALA A 61 23.69 7.22 18.22
CA ALA A 61 24.53 8.06 17.37
C ALA A 61 23.68 9.04 16.54
N ALA A 62 24.27 10.17 16.16
CA ALA A 62 23.62 11.14 15.28
C ALA A 62 23.38 10.54 13.89
N VAL A 63 22.24 10.87 13.29
CA VAL A 63 21.82 10.38 11.97
C VAL A 63 22.56 11.07 10.83
N GLY A 64 22.93 10.28 9.82
CA GLY A 64 23.37 10.77 8.52
C GLY A 64 24.88 10.95 8.38
N PHE A 65 25.30 11.34 7.18
CA PHE A 65 26.68 11.66 6.82
C PHE A 65 26.77 13.07 6.25
N VAL A 66 27.96 13.68 6.33
CA VAL A 66 28.16 15.04 5.83
C VAL A 66 28.55 15.01 4.35
N PHE A 67 27.74 15.65 3.50
CA PHE A 67 28.01 15.86 2.09
C PHE A 67 27.72 17.33 1.71
N ASN A 68 28.68 18.00 1.07
CA ASN A 68 28.58 19.42 0.71
C ASN A 68 28.13 20.34 1.86
N GLY A 69 28.56 20.03 3.10
CA GLY A 69 28.21 20.80 4.30
C GLY A 69 26.80 20.56 4.85
N GLN A 70 26.05 19.63 4.27
CA GLN A 70 24.75 19.19 4.77
C GLN A 70 24.85 17.79 5.37
N THR A 71 24.03 17.48 6.36
CA THR A 71 23.91 16.11 6.89
C THR A 71 22.76 15.42 6.18
N LEU A 72 23.03 14.29 5.55
CA LEU A 72 22.09 13.57 4.67
C LEU A 72 21.91 12.11 5.11
N THR A 73 20.75 11.53 4.81
CA THR A 73 20.51 10.07 4.77
C THR A 73 20.76 9.55 3.35
N GLY A 74 21.00 8.24 3.18
CA GLY A 74 21.16 7.65 1.85
C GLY A 74 19.86 7.08 1.26
N ASP A 75 19.61 7.33 -0.03
CA ASP A 75 18.68 6.54 -0.86
C ASP A 75 19.43 5.32 -1.45
N GLY A 76 19.01 4.11 -1.09
CA GLY A 76 19.65 2.84 -1.49
C GLY A 76 19.15 2.24 -2.81
N ALA A 77 18.01 2.69 -3.36
CA ALA A 77 17.38 2.08 -4.53
C ALA A 77 17.25 3.00 -5.75
N GLY A 78 17.63 4.27 -5.63
CA GLY A 78 17.63 5.20 -6.76
C GLY A 78 18.48 4.69 -7.94
N VAL A 79 18.02 4.92 -9.18
CA VAL A 79 18.90 4.73 -10.34
C VAL A 79 20.03 5.76 -10.29
N SER A 80 21.18 5.43 -10.88
CA SER A 80 22.30 6.37 -11.04
C SER A 80 21.82 7.72 -11.61
N GLY A 81 22.15 8.82 -10.91
CA GLY A 81 21.74 10.17 -11.28
C GLY A 81 20.29 10.54 -10.91
N ALA A 82 19.58 9.67 -10.19
CA ALA A 82 18.26 9.96 -9.64
C ALA A 82 18.18 9.84 -8.12
N PHE A 83 19.26 9.51 -7.41
CA PHE A 83 19.26 9.37 -5.95
C PHE A 83 18.72 10.64 -5.27
N GLN A 84 17.88 10.45 -4.26
CA GLN A 84 17.29 11.56 -3.51
C GLN A 84 17.52 11.39 -2.02
N ASP A 85 18.72 11.72 -1.59
CA ASP A 85 19.09 11.73 -0.17
C ASP A 85 18.23 12.74 0.62
N LEU A 86 17.85 12.39 1.85
CA LEU A 86 17.07 13.28 2.72
C LEU A 86 18.00 14.08 3.61
N ARG A 87 17.81 15.39 3.65
CA ARG A 87 18.53 16.27 4.58
C ARG A 87 18.02 16.10 6.00
N VAL A 88 18.94 15.87 6.92
CA VAL A 88 18.69 15.77 8.35
C VAL A 88 18.56 17.17 8.94
N VAL A 89 17.47 17.43 9.67
CA VAL A 89 17.25 18.66 10.43
C VAL A 89 17.02 18.31 11.90
N GLY A 90 17.58 19.14 12.80
CA GLY A 90 17.55 18.89 14.24
C GLY A 90 18.69 17.95 14.67
N SER A 91 18.39 17.01 15.57
CA SER A 91 19.35 16.02 16.05
C SER A 91 18.73 14.63 16.24
N PRO A 92 18.05 14.08 15.20
CA PRO A 92 17.56 12.71 15.27
C PRO A 92 18.72 11.73 15.49
N LYS A 93 18.39 10.58 16.08
CA LYS A 93 19.38 9.57 16.47
C LYS A 93 19.06 8.23 15.87
N TYR A 94 20.08 7.44 15.56
CA TYR A 94 19.89 6.04 15.24
C TYR A 94 19.34 5.30 16.47
N ALA A 95 18.34 4.45 16.28
CA ALA A 95 17.75 3.63 17.33
C ALA A 95 17.59 2.19 16.86
N SER A 96 17.83 1.23 17.76
CA SER A 96 17.70 -0.19 17.42
C SER A 96 16.26 -0.54 17.01
N ILE A 97 16.13 -1.29 15.92
CA ILE A 97 14.84 -1.82 15.45
C ILE A 97 14.47 -3.17 16.09
N SER A 98 15.17 -3.56 17.16
CA SER A 98 14.87 -4.79 17.88
C SER A 98 13.39 -4.85 18.29
N GLY A 99 12.73 -5.98 18.00
CA GLY A 99 11.32 -6.20 18.30
C GLY A 99 10.36 -5.86 17.16
N GLN A 100 10.86 -5.44 16.00
CA GLN A 100 10.06 -5.35 14.78
C GLN A 100 9.51 -6.74 14.38
N PRO A 101 8.20 -6.88 14.06
CA PRO A 101 7.54 -8.17 13.83
C PRO A 101 8.18 -9.09 12.78
N LEU A 102 8.79 -8.54 11.72
CA LEU A 102 9.44 -9.35 10.67
C LEU A 102 10.93 -9.65 10.93
N GLY A 103 11.41 -9.41 12.15
CA GLY A 103 12.74 -9.85 12.58
C GLY A 103 13.89 -8.96 12.10
N GLY A 104 13.65 -7.66 11.96
CA GLY A 104 14.68 -6.69 11.58
C GLY A 104 15.86 -6.63 12.56
N SER A 105 17.05 -6.51 12.00
CA SER A 105 18.29 -6.21 12.74
C SER A 105 18.91 -4.96 12.16
N GLY A 106 19.37 -4.05 13.01
CA GLY A 106 19.96 -2.79 12.54
C GLY A 106 19.41 -1.61 13.32
N PHE A 107 19.31 -0.48 12.64
CA PHE A 107 18.92 0.80 13.22
C PHE A 107 17.93 1.51 12.30
N GLY A 108 16.91 2.12 12.89
CA GLY A 108 16.07 3.11 12.24
C GLY A 108 16.43 4.50 12.76
N ILE A 109 15.65 5.49 12.39
CA ILE A 109 15.79 6.87 12.88
C ILE A 109 14.75 7.15 13.96
N HIS A 110 15.22 7.57 15.12
CA HIS A 110 14.40 8.05 16.22
C HIS A 110 14.33 9.58 16.24
N PHE A 111 13.10 10.08 16.28
CA PHE A 111 12.72 11.49 16.34
C PHE A 111 12.23 11.82 17.75
N ASN A 112 12.60 13.01 18.25
CA ASN A 112 12.30 13.41 19.62
C ASN A 112 10.92 14.06 19.84
N GLY A 113 10.13 14.29 18.78
CA GLY A 113 8.84 14.98 18.88
C GLY A 113 8.91 16.49 19.11
N VAL A 114 10.07 17.13 18.88
CA VAL A 114 10.27 18.57 19.17
C VAL A 114 10.78 19.35 17.97
N SER A 115 11.84 18.88 17.31
CA SER A 115 12.51 19.65 16.24
C SER A 115 13.17 18.79 15.17
N ASP A 116 13.13 17.47 15.34
CA ASP A 116 13.85 16.53 14.49
C ASP A 116 12.97 16.15 13.30
N TYR A 117 13.51 16.21 12.09
CA TYR A 117 12.85 15.71 10.89
C TYR A 117 13.85 15.48 9.76
N LEU A 118 13.43 14.76 8.73
CA LEU A 118 14.14 14.66 7.46
C LEU A 118 13.35 15.40 6.38
N VAL A 119 14.06 16.01 5.44
CA VAL A 119 13.44 16.70 4.32
C VAL A 119 14.17 16.39 3.02
N GLY A 120 13.42 15.97 2.02
CA GLY A 120 13.88 15.73 0.66
C GLY A 120 13.00 16.44 -0.34
N GLU A 121 13.31 16.17 -1.60
CA GLU A 121 12.56 16.71 -2.72
C GLU A 121 11.21 16.01 -2.87
N ASN A 122 10.32 16.64 -3.62
CA ASN A 122 9.02 16.07 -3.86
C ASN A 122 9.11 14.82 -4.71
N LEU A 123 8.46 13.76 -4.25
CA LEU A 123 8.28 12.59 -5.07
C LEU A 123 6.85 12.60 -5.65
N ASN A 124 5.85 13.07 -4.91
CA ASN A 124 4.41 13.06 -5.16
C ASN A 124 3.89 12.37 -6.44
N ASN A 125 3.55 13.10 -7.50
CA ASN A 125 3.09 12.51 -8.74
C ASN A 125 4.32 12.08 -9.57
N PRO A 126 4.54 10.77 -9.84
CA PRO A 126 5.72 10.29 -10.55
C PRO A 126 6.06 11.09 -11.80
N ALA A 127 5.08 11.38 -12.67
CA ALA A 127 5.29 12.10 -13.92
C ALA A 127 5.96 13.49 -13.77
N ILE A 128 5.80 14.16 -12.63
CA ILE A 128 6.34 15.50 -12.35
C ILE A 128 7.27 15.52 -11.13
N SER A 129 7.62 14.35 -10.59
CA SER A 129 8.59 14.20 -9.51
C SER A 129 9.98 14.64 -9.96
N ARG A 130 10.86 15.03 -9.04
CA ARG A 130 12.25 15.42 -9.39
C ARG A 130 13.02 14.34 -10.16
N ALA A 131 12.66 13.08 -9.97
CA ALA A 131 13.24 11.95 -10.67
C ALA A 131 12.83 11.84 -12.15
N SER A 132 11.72 12.49 -12.52
CA SER A 132 11.10 12.39 -13.84
C SER A 132 11.72 13.32 -14.88
N LEU A 133 11.67 12.89 -16.14
CA LEU A 133 11.87 13.75 -17.32
C LEU A 133 10.90 14.93 -17.38
N GLY A 134 9.69 14.74 -16.83
CA GLY A 134 8.66 15.78 -16.76
C GLY A 134 8.91 16.82 -15.66
N TYR A 135 9.95 16.64 -14.84
CA TYR A 135 10.35 17.65 -13.87
C TYR A 135 10.80 18.92 -14.60
N THR A 136 10.20 20.05 -14.24
CA THR A 136 10.56 21.35 -14.78
C THR A 136 10.94 22.22 -13.61
N ASP A 137 12.20 22.62 -13.51
CA ASP A 137 12.62 23.63 -12.53
C ASP A 137 12.45 25.05 -13.09
N ASP A 138 11.96 25.98 -12.27
CA ASP A 138 11.94 27.42 -12.58
C ASP A 138 13.36 28.03 -12.40
N SER A 139 14.25 27.34 -11.67
CA SER A 139 15.65 27.71 -11.67
C SER A 139 16.30 27.33 -13.00
N SER A 140 17.06 28.25 -13.59
CA SER A 140 17.58 28.19 -14.97
C SER A 140 18.57 27.05 -15.28
N THR A 141 18.70 26.01 -14.44
CA THR A 141 19.88 25.13 -14.48
C THR A 141 19.79 23.66 -14.04
N PRO A 142 18.78 23.10 -13.35
CA PRO A 142 18.79 21.66 -13.10
C PRO A 142 18.17 20.93 -14.27
N ALA A 143 18.93 19.95 -14.77
CA ALA A 143 18.43 18.99 -15.72
C ALA A 143 17.27 18.20 -15.09
N PRO A 144 16.23 17.85 -15.86
CA PRO A 144 15.20 16.93 -15.40
C PRO A 144 15.83 15.60 -14.96
N GLY A 145 15.14 14.88 -14.07
CA GLY A 145 15.62 13.58 -13.62
C GLY A 145 15.67 12.55 -14.76
N PRO A 146 16.46 11.47 -14.62
CA PRO A 146 16.73 10.56 -15.72
C PRO A 146 15.60 9.54 -15.97
N LEU A 147 14.54 9.51 -15.16
CA LEU A 147 13.50 8.49 -15.27
C LEU A 147 12.35 8.94 -16.15
N ASN A 148 11.91 8.07 -17.07
CA ASN A 148 10.72 8.34 -17.86
C ASN A 148 9.47 7.87 -17.11
N TYR A 149 8.83 8.81 -16.41
CA TYR A 149 7.54 8.62 -15.75
C TYR A 149 6.36 9.24 -16.50
N ASN A 150 6.50 9.50 -17.80
CA ASN A 150 5.40 10.04 -18.60
C ASN A 150 4.15 9.17 -18.47
N ASN A 151 3.02 9.79 -18.16
CA ASN A 151 1.72 9.14 -17.89
C ASN A 151 1.66 8.22 -16.66
N ILE A 152 2.73 8.13 -15.87
CA ILE A 152 2.72 7.41 -14.60
C ILE A 152 2.28 8.34 -13.49
N SER A 153 1.19 8.00 -12.81
CA SER A 153 0.66 8.81 -11.71
C SER A 153 0.48 8.03 -10.40
N ASN A 154 0.76 6.73 -10.41
CA ASN A 154 0.50 5.86 -9.27
C ASN A 154 1.80 5.47 -8.56
N ARG A 155 1.68 5.32 -7.25
CA ARG A 155 2.79 4.95 -6.36
C ARG A 155 2.26 4.49 -5.03
N PHE A 156 3.17 3.99 -4.22
CA PHE A 156 2.97 3.82 -2.80
C PHE A 156 4.26 4.08 -2.05
N PHE A 157 4.12 4.23 -0.74
CA PHE A 157 5.22 4.00 0.17
C PHE A 157 4.79 3.07 1.29
N GLN A 158 5.76 2.38 1.87
CA GLN A 158 5.59 1.62 3.11
C GLN A 158 6.80 1.84 4.01
N LEU A 159 6.59 1.63 5.29
CA LEU A 159 7.60 1.81 6.33
C LEU A 159 7.20 1.08 7.61
N TRP A 160 8.16 0.96 8.51
CA TRP A 160 7.94 0.57 9.89
C TRP A 160 7.93 1.79 10.80
N VAL A 161 6.95 1.86 11.69
CA VAL A 161 6.76 2.98 12.60
C VAL A 161 6.58 2.44 14.02
N LYS A 162 7.34 2.98 14.96
CA LYS A 162 7.15 2.75 16.40
C LYS A 162 7.01 4.09 17.12
N PRO A 163 5.78 4.54 17.38
CA PRO A 163 5.55 5.76 18.15
C PRO A 163 6.05 5.62 19.59
N ASP A 164 6.52 6.72 20.16
CA ASP A 164 6.90 6.78 21.56
C ASP A 164 5.76 7.31 22.42
N GLY A 165 5.72 6.84 23.67
CA GLY A 165 4.73 7.30 24.65
C GLY A 165 4.80 8.80 24.97
N SER A 166 5.89 9.49 24.62
CA SER A 166 6.00 10.96 24.74
C SER A 166 5.27 11.73 23.64
N GLY A 167 5.08 11.11 22.48
CA GLY A 167 4.30 11.67 21.38
C GLY A 167 2.80 11.38 21.52
N LEU A 168 2.45 10.25 22.14
CA LEU A 168 1.06 9.85 22.37
C LEU A 168 0.47 10.54 23.61
N ASN A 169 -0.84 10.72 23.64
CA ASN A 169 -1.64 11.31 24.73
C ASN A 169 -1.24 12.76 25.10
N ASN A 170 -0.52 13.46 24.22
CA ASN A 170 -0.13 14.86 24.43
C ASN A 170 -1.13 15.86 23.80
N GLY A 171 -2.19 15.36 23.14
CA GLY A 171 -3.21 16.18 22.47
C GLY A 171 -2.71 16.89 21.22
N GLN A 172 -1.56 16.49 20.65
CA GLN A 172 -0.98 17.06 19.44
C GLN A 172 -1.00 16.02 18.31
N ALA A 173 -1.24 16.49 17.09
CA ALA A 173 -1.05 15.65 15.92
C ALA A 173 0.45 15.45 15.64
N GLN A 174 0.80 14.34 15.01
CA GLN A 174 2.18 14.03 14.61
C GLN A 174 2.23 13.60 13.15
N ASP A 175 3.21 14.09 12.41
CA ASP A 175 3.35 13.83 10.98
C ASP A 175 4.48 12.83 10.78
N VAL A 176 4.13 11.61 10.37
CA VAL A 176 5.08 10.49 10.28
C VAL A 176 5.85 10.57 8.96
N VAL A 177 5.14 10.46 7.83
CA VAL A 177 5.68 10.69 6.49
C VAL A 177 4.66 11.45 5.68
N LEU A 178 5.09 12.56 5.12
CA LEU A 178 4.31 13.40 4.22
C LEU A 178 5.12 13.60 2.93
N ASP A 179 4.72 12.94 1.85
CA ASP A 179 5.14 13.33 0.49
C ASP A 179 4.25 14.51 0.11
N SER A 180 4.57 15.67 0.69
CA SER A 180 3.76 16.87 0.79
C SER A 180 2.37 16.69 1.45
N ASN A 181 1.41 17.54 1.11
CA ASN A 181 0.02 17.36 1.51
C ASN A 181 -0.77 16.42 0.59
N GLN A 182 -0.10 15.84 -0.40
CA GLN A 182 -0.74 15.05 -1.44
C GLN A 182 -0.80 13.57 -1.12
N HIS A 183 0.13 13.05 -0.33
CA HIS A 183 0.20 11.63 0.02
C HIS A 183 0.97 11.45 1.33
N GLY A 184 0.34 10.90 2.37
CA GLY A 184 1.02 10.78 3.65
C GLY A 184 0.25 10.04 4.74
N VAL A 185 0.94 9.77 5.84
CA VAL A 185 0.40 9.17 7.06
C VAL A 185 0.77 10.00 8.27
N ARG A 186 -0.19 10.16 9.18
CA ARG A 186 -0.10 10.99 10.38
C ARG A 186 -0.77 10.27 11.56
N ILE A 187 -0.52 10.77 12.76
CA ILE A 187 -1.22 10.41 14.00
C ILE A 187 -2.03 11.63 14.42
N SER A 188 -3.32 11.45 14.69
CA SER A 188 -4.21 12.52 15.13
C SER A 188 -3.88 12.95 16.57
N ALA A 189 -4.41 14.11 17.00
CA ALA A 189 -4.34 14.53 18.40
C ALA A 189 -5.07 13.59 19.39
N GLY A 190 -5.89 12.67 18.89
CA GLY A 190 -6.54 11.62 19.66
C GLY A 190 -5.85 10.26 19.53
N ASP A 191 -4.58 10.24 19.12
CA ASP A 191 -3.75 9.03 18.96
C ASP A 191 -4.39 7.98 18.04
N THR A 192 -4.88 8.43 16.88
CA THR A 192 -5.42 7.55 15.84
C THR A 192 -4.72 7.74 14.52
N TRP A 193 -4.63 6.68 13.71
CA TRP A 193 -4.03 6.77 12.38
C TRP A 193 -4.84 7.69 11.45
N VAL A 194 -4.14 8.48 10.65
CA VAL A 194 -4.73 9.42 9.69
C VAL A 194 -4.07 9.24 8.33
N LEU A 195 -4.90 9.00 7.31
CA LEU A 195 -4.50 9.08 5.91
C LEU A 195 -4.58 10.54 5.46
N ARG A 196 -3.51 11.08 4.88
CA ARG A 196 -3.52 12.34 4.15
C ARG A 196 -3.44 12.10 2.65
N TYR A 197 -4.42 12.61 1.90
CA TYR A 197 -4.43 12.50 0.45
C TYR A 197 -5.12 13.70 -0.21
N GLY A 198 -4.48 14.29 -1.23
CA GLY A 198 -5.05 15.42 -1.97
C GLY A 198 -5.43 16.61 -1.08
N GLY A 199 -4.65 16.89 -0.03
CA GLY A 199 -4.93 17.94 0.95
C GLY A 199 -6.00 17.61 1.99
N ASN A 200 -6.62 16.42 1.93
CA ASN A 200 -7.66 15.98 2.86
C ASN A 200 -7.12 14.95 3.85
N ASP A 201 -7.63 15.01 5.09
CA ASP A 201 -7.34 14.02 6.13
C ASP A 201 -8.54 13.08 6.32
N PHE A 202 -8.27 11.79 6.45
CA PHE A 202 -9.24 10.77 6.88
C PHE A 202 -8.72 10.11 8.16
N ASN A 203 -9.42 10.35 9.27
CA ASN A 203 -9.09 9.75 10.56
C ASN A 203 -9.74 8.36 10.67
N SER A 204 -8.93 7.31 10.75
CA SER A 204 -9.37 5.91 10.75
C SER A 204 -10.13 5.48 12.01
N GLN A 205 -10.03 6.25 13.10
CA GLN A 205 -10.43 5.84 14.47
C GLN A 205 -9.66 4.65 15.03
N VAL A 206 -8.67 4.10 14.30
CA VAL A 206 -7.81 3.03 14.79
C VAL A 206 -6.73 3.64 15.67
N ALA A 207 -6.73 3.24 16.93
CA ALA A 207 -5.79 3.72 17.94
C ALA A 207 -4.35 3.36 17.59
N VAL A 208 -3.45 4.25 17.98
CA VAL A 208 -2.00 4.10 17.86
C VAL A 208 -1.44 3.80 19.25
N ASP A 209 -0.56 2.82 19.34
CA ASP A 209 0.17 2.51 20.57
C ASP A 209 1.70 2.58 20.36
N THR A 210 2.48 2.09 21.33
CA THR A 210 3.94 2.16 21.30
C THR A 210 4.61 0.91 20.71
N ASN A 211 3.85 0.04 20.05
CA ASN A 211 4.37 -1.12 19.34
C ASN A 211 4.89 -0.72 17.95
N TRP A 212 5.59 -1.66 17.32
CA TRP A 212 5.92 -1.55 15.91
C TRP A 212 4.68 -1.80 15.06
N HIS A 213 4.47 -0.92 14.10
CA HIS A 213 3.43 -1.04 13.07
C HIS A 213 4.07 -1.00 11.70
N HIS A 214 3.64 -1.89 10.81
CA HIS A 214 3.86 -1.73 9.38
C HIS A 214 2.79 -0.81 8.83
N VAL A 215 3.21 0.22 8.10
CA VAL A 215 2.31 1.20 7.53
C VAL A 215 2.56 1.29 6.04
N MET A 216 1.48 1.24 5.25
CA MET A 216 1.53 1.45 3.81
C MET A 216 0.48 2.48 3.39
N VAL A 217 0.89 3.42 2.54
CA VAL A 217 -0.02 4.30 1.82
C VAL A 217 0.15 4.08 0.33
N ALA A 218 -0.92 3.65 -0.36
CA ALA A 218 -0.86 3.36 -1.78
C ALA A 218 -1.97 4.06 -2.57
N ARG A 219 -1.67 4.38 -3.82
CA ARG A 219 -2.62 4.85 -4.83
C ARG A 219 -2.67 3.87 -6.01
N PRO A 220 -3.25 2.68 -5.83
CA PRO A 220 -3.06 1.56 -6.76
C PRO A 220 -3.81 1.74 -8.09
N ASN A 221 -4.93 2.46 -8.08
CA ASN A 221 -5.93 2.41 -9.14
C ASN A 221 -6.23 3.78 -9.79
N GLY A 222 -5.31 4.76 -9.69
CA GLY A 222 -5.45 6.07 -10.35
C GLY A 222 -6.40 7.08 -9.68
N PRO A 223 -6.74 8.20 -10.35
CA PRO A 223 -7.52 9.31 -9.79
C PRO A 223 -8.97 8.98 -9.42
N ALA A 224 -9.55 7.93 -10.00
CA ALA A 224 -10.92 7.52 -9.69
C ALA A 224 -10.99 6.51 -8.53
N ASN A 225 -9.85 6.18 -7.91
CA ASN A 225 -9.77 5.22 -6.80
C ASN A 225 -8.76 5.60 -5.70
N GLY A 226 -8.32 6.86 -5.66
CA GLY A 226 -7.83 7.46 -4.43
C GLY A 226 -6.56 6.87 -3.85
N SER A 227 -6.34 7.19 -2.57
CA SER A 227 -5.28 6.59 -1.75
C SER A 227 -5.91 5.80 -0.61
N MET A 228 -5.20 4.74 -0.20
CA MET A 228 -5.59 3.86 0.89
C MET A 228 -4.44 3.76 1.89
N LEU A 229 -4.79 3.62 3.16
CA LEU A 229 -3.88 3.42 4.28
C LEU A 229 -4.11 2.02 4.85
N TRP A 230 -3.04 1.22 4.90
CA TRP A 230 -2.99 -0.04 5.63
C TRP A 230 -2.07 0.10 6.84
N VAL A 231 -2.51 -0.52 7.94
CA VAL A 231 -1.73 -0.70 9.17
C VAL A 231 -1.71 -2.18 9.49
N ASP A 232 -0.52 -2.76 9.58
CA ASP A 232 -0.30 -4.20 9.82
C ASP A 232 -1.11 -5.09 8.85
N GLY A 233 -1.12 -4.69 7.58
CA GLY A 233 -1.85 -5.38 6.51
C GLY A 233 -3.38 -5.26 6.58
N ILE A 234 -3.93 -4.41 7.46
CA ILE A 234 -5.38 -4.14 7.54
C ILE A 234 -5.67 -2.76 6.96
N ALA A 235 -6.66 -2.64 6.07
CA ALA A 235 -7.06 -1.34 5.54
C ALA A 235 -7.79 -0.54 6.63
N VAL A 236 -7.31 0.66 6.93
CA VAL A 236 -7.89 1.51 7.99
C VAL A 236 -8.33 2.89 7.47
N GLY A 237 -7.90 3.28 6.26
CA GLY A 237 -8.29 4.56 5.68
C GLY A 237 -8.36 4.51 4.16
N ALA A 238 -9.28 5.27 3.58
CA ALA A 238 -9.33 5.50 2.14
C ALA A 238 -9.93 6.87 1.80
N ILE A 239 -9.35 7.54 0.82
CA ILE A 239 -9.82 8.83 0.28
C ILE A 239 -9.82 8.71 -1.24
N GLY A 240 -10.99 8.80 -1.88
CA GLY A 240 -11.11 8.86 -3.34
C GLY A 240 -10.53 10.15 -3.93
N GLY A 241 -10.36 10.21 -5.26
CA GLY A 241 -9.90 11.40 -5.97
C GLY A 241 -8.46 11.31 -6.47
N GLY A 242 -7.94 12.44 -6.94
CA GLY A 242 -6.58 12.55 -7.48
C GLY A 242 -5.72 13.50 -6.67
N TYR A 243 -4.46 13.64 -7.09
CA TYR A 243 -3.63 14.74 -6.65
C TYR A 243 -4.33 16.07 -6.93
N ASP A 244 -4.22 17.01 -6.01
CA ASP A 244 -4.69 18.38 -6.25
C ASP A 244 -3.88 18.97 -7.41
N GLY A 245 -4.58 19.38 -8.46
CA GLY A 245 -4.00 19.97 -9.66
C GLY A 245 -3.29 21.31 -9.38
N SER A 246 -3.62 21.98 -8.26
CA SER A 246 -2.91 23.19 -7.84
C SER A 246 -1.42 22.94 -7.66
N ALA A 247 -1.06 21.77 -7.13
CA ALA A 247 0.31 21.40 -6.80
C ALA A 247 1.12 20.80 -7.98
N THR A 248 0.66 21.05 -9.22
CA THR A 248 1.28 20.50 -10.44
C THR A 248 1.85 21.56 -11.38
N ALA A 249 1.64 22.85 -11.09
CA ALA A 249 2.22 23.89 -11.94
C ALA A 249 3.75 23.92 -11.78
N PRO A 250 4.52 23.87 -12.88
CA PRO A 250 5.98 23.98 -12.88
C PRO A 250 6.49 25.10 -12.00
N ASN A 251 5.84 26.25 -12.02
CA ASN A 251 6.29 27.45 -11.32
C ASN A 251 5.58 27.65 -9.98
N ASP A 252 4.94 26.60 -9.44
CA ASP A 252 4.33 26.72 -8.12
C ASP A 252 5.44 26.65 -7.06
N PRO A 253 5.73 27.73 -6.31
CA PRO A 253 6.61 27.66 -5.14
C PRO A 253 6.11 26.61 -4.11
N ALA A 254 4.87 26.11 -4.22
CA ALA A 254 4.33 25.01 -3.45
C ALA A 254 4.90 23.61 -3.77
N ARG A 255 6.04 23.51 -4.47
CA ARG A 255 6.72 22.22 -4.74
C ARG A 255 6.94 21.43 -3.47
N LEU A 256 6.52 20.18 -3.55
CA LEU A 256 5.90 19.36 -2.52
C LEU A 256 6.91 18.50 -1.73
N GLU A 257 7.71 19.08 -0.84
CA GLU A 257 8.78 18.34 -0.14
C GLU A 257 8.31 17.03 0.49
N LEU A 258 9.14 15.99 0.35
CA LEU A 258 9.04 14.80 1.19
C LEU A 258 9.58 15.16 2.58
N VAL A 259 8.72 15.07 3.60
CA VAL A 259 9.10 15.28 4.99
C VAL A 259 8.81 14.04 5.80
N VAL A 260 9.80 13.62 6.59
CA VAL A 260 9.69 12.51 7.54
C VAL A 260 9.84 13.07 8.95
N GLY A 261 8.82 12.86 9.78
CA GLY A 261 8.83 13.24 11.19
C GLY A 261 8.35 14.66 11.52
N ALA A 262 7.82 15.43 10.55
CA ALA A 262 7.20 16.73 10.79
C ALA A 262 6.24 17.15 9.67
N ASN A 263 5.60 18.31 9.83
CA ASN A 263 4.66 18.86 8.87
C ASN A 263 5.30 19.43 7.60
N THR A 264 4.49 19.55 6.54
CA THR A 264 4.83 20.16 5.25
C THR A 264 4.19 21.55 5.07
N SER A 265 4.11 22.34 6.15
CA SER A 265 3.50 23.67 6.12
C SER A 265 4.15 24.61 5.10
N ARG A 266 3.37 25.60 4.66
CA ARG A 266 3.79 26.65 3.74
C ARG A 266 3.34 28.02 4.24
N ASP A 267 4.07 29.05 3.83
CA ASP A 267 3.60 30.42 4.00
C ASP A 267 2.58 30.82 2.90
N GLU A 268 2.06 32.05 2.99
CA GLU A 268 1.09 32.61 2.05
C GLU A 268 1.62 32.71 0.60
N THR A 269 2.94 32.67 0.42
CA THR A 269 3.62 32.71 -0.87
C THR A 269 3.99 31.34 -1.40
N GLY A 270 3.61 30.26 -0.70
CA GLY A 270 3.86 28.88 -1.09
C GLY A 270 5.24 28.35 -0.73
N PHE A 271 6.12 29.16 -0.10
CA PHE A 271 7.42 28.66 0.31
C PHE A 271 7.27 27.66 1.45
N PHE A 272 8.10 26.62 1.40
CA PHE A 272 8.16 25.63 2.46
C PHE A 272 8.58 26.28 3.78
N THR A 273 7.70 26.11 4.77
CA THR A 273 7.94 26.45 6.18
C THR A 273 7.75 25.22 7.07
N GLY A 274 7.67 24.03 6.46
CA GLY A 274 7.49 22.77 7.16
C GLY A 274 8.65 22.45 8.10
N GLY A 275 8.44 21.49 9.00
CA GLY A 275 9.32 21.30 10.15
C GLY A 275 9.13 22.40 11.20
N ASN A 276 7.91 22.90 11.37
CA ASN A 276 7.57 23.89 12.41
C ASN A 276 6.42 23.45 13.34
N ALA A 277 5.79 22.31 13.06
CA ALA A 277 4.72 21.73 13.88
C ALA A 277 4.60 20.22 13.63
N ASN A 278 3.75 19.57 14.44
CA ASN A 278 3.41 18.14 14.35
C ASN A 278 4.63 17.21 14.30
N PHE A 279 5.66 17.50 15.09
CA PHE A 279 6.85 16.66 15.14
C PHE A 279 6.51 15.27 15.67
N PHE A 280 6.98 14.25 14.97
CA PHE A 280 6.82 12.86 15.38
C PHE A 280 7.80 12.52 16.51
N ALA A 281 7.30 11.82 17.53
CA ALA A 281 8.11 11.19 18.57
C ALA A 281 8.03 9.67 18.38
N GLY A 282 9.13 9.04 18.02
CA GLY A 282 9.16 7.61 17.71
C GLY A 282 10.32 7.22 16.82
N THR A 283 10.38 5.94 16.47
CA THR A 283 11.34 5.40 15.51
C THR A 283 10.65 5.07 14.19
N ILE A 284 11.29 5.43 13.07
CA ILE A 284 10.91 5.03 11.71
C ILE A 284 12.03 4.20 11.10
N ASP A 285 11.67 3.18 10.35
CA ASP A 285 12.60 2.30 9.64
C ASP A 285 12.05 1.92 8.25
N ASP A 286 12.97 1.58 7.33
CA ASP A 286 12.70 1.03 6.00
C ASP A 286 11.60 1.76 5.20
N LEU A 287 11.79 3.07 4.97
CA LEU A 287 10.89 3.82 4.08
C LEU A 287 11.17 3.44 2.63
N ARG A 288 10.30 2.57 2.10
CA ARG A 288 10.34 2.11 0.71
C ARG A 288 9.26 2.80 -0.10
N MET A 289 9.63 3.37 -1.24
CA MET A 289 8.70 3.99 -2.19
C MET A 289 8.78 3.31 -3.54
N SER A 290 7.63 3.00 -4.13
CA SER A 290 7.54 2.31 -5.41
C SER A 290 6.64 3.06 -6.39
N VAL A 291 6.94 2.93 -7.66
CA VAL A 291 6.13 3.45 -8.77
C VAL A 291 5.34 2.30 -9.39
N ILE A 292 4.10 2.59 -9.79
CA ILE A 292 3.17 1.60 -10.35
C ILE A 292 2.66 2.10 -11.69
N GLY A 293 2.56 1.19 -12.66
CA GLY A 293 1.93 1.45 -13.95
C GLY A 293 2.81 1.04 -15.13
N ASP A 294 2.32 1.30 -16.33
CA ASP A 294 3.02 0.95 -17.57
C ASP A 294 3.01 2.14 -18.52
N ASN A 295 4.21 2.60 -18.90
CA ASN A 295 4.39 3.56 -19.97
C ASN A 295 5.34 3.03 -21.05
N SER A 296 5.49 1.71 -21.19
CA SER A 296 6.41 1.09 -22.16
C SER A 296 6.10 1.43 -23.63
N SER A 297 4.93 2.02 -23.91
CA SER A 297 4.59 2.56 -25.23
C SER A 297 5.26 3.91 -25.54
N ASP A 298 5.80 4.60 -24.53
CA ASP A 298 6.55 5.84 -24.74
C ASP A 298 7.94 5.54 -25.29
N VAL A 299 8.24 6.08 -26.47
CA VAL A 299 9.48 5.88 -27.21
C VAL A 299 10.47 7.05 -27.05
N GLY A 300 10.18 8.02 -26.18
CA GLY A 300 11.09 9.12 -25.86
C GLY A 300 12.43 8.63 -25.27
N PRO A 301 13.51 9.44 -25.26
CA PRO A 301 14.75 9.08 -24.58
C PRO A 301 14.82 9.59 -23.13
N PRO A 302 15.04 8.72 -22.11
CA PRO A 302 14.98 7.25 -22.17
C PRO A 302 13.56 6.71 -22.39
N PRO A 303 13.43 5.50 -22.99
CA PRO A 303 12.13 4.90 -23.27
C PRO A 303 11.36 4.64 -21.98
N GLY A 304 10.03 4.66 -22.10
CA GLY A 304 9.17 4.23 -21.01
C GLY A 304 9.36 2.76 -20.68
N GLN A 305 8.84 2.35 -19.52
CA GLN A 305 9.02 1.02 -18.95
C GLN A 305 7.71 0.53 -18.33
N ASN A 306 7.65 -0.77 -18.05
CA ASN A 306 6.58 -1.35 -17.25
C ASN A 306 7.05 -1.44 -15.79
N TYR A 307 6.44 -0.64 -14.92
CA TYR A 307 6.73 -0.57 -13.48
C TYR A 307 5.90 -1.57 -12.66
N GLY A 308 5.14 -2.45 -13.33
CA GLY A 308 4.28 -3.45 -12.71
C GLY A 308 2.95 -2.88 -12.22
N PRO A 309 1.94 -3.75 -12.00
CA PRO A 309 0.74 -3.40 -11.26
C PRO A 309 1.01 -3.38 -9.74
N PHE A 310 0.09 -2.77 -8.98
CA PHE A 310 0.05 -2.98 -7.54
C PHE A 310 -0.56 -4.35 -7.24
N ASN A 311 0.07 -5.11 -6.35
CA ASN A 311 -0.45 -6.34 -5.80
C ASN A 311 -0.27 -6.33 -4.28
N PHE A 312 -1.36 -6.22 -3.53
CA PHE A 312 -1.32 -6.17 -2.08
C PHE A 312 -0.56 -7.35 -1.45
N ALA A 313 -0.75 -8.57 -1.96
CA ALA A 313 -0.12 -9.78 -1.44
C ALA A 313 1.40 -9.85 -1.67
N ILE A 314 1.96 -8.98 -2.53
CA ILE A 314 3.38 -8.93 -2.88
C ILE A 314 4.01 -7.64 -2.40
N ASP A 315 3.35 -6.51 -2.64
CA ASP A 315 3.89 -5.18 -2.42
C ASP A 315 3.79 -4.75 -0.96
N ASN A 316 2.75 -5.17 -0.21
CA ASN A 316 2.66 -4.92 1.22
C ASN A 316 3.51 -5.96 1.97
N GLU A 317 4.67 -5.55 2.48
CA GLU A 317 5.65 -6.48 3.06
C GLU A 317 5.09 -7.27 4.25
N PHE A 318 4.32 -6.61 5.13
CA PHE A 318 3.68 -7.28 6.24
C PHE A 318 2.70 -8.34 5.77
N ALA A 319 1.79 -7.98 4.86
CA ALA A 319 0.83 -8.93 4.30
C ALA A 319 1.54 -10.06 3.54
N ALA A 320 2.54 -9.75 2.71
CA ALA A 320 3.33 -10.75 2.00
C ALA A 320 3.99 -11.74 2.97
N ALA A 321 4.52 -11.28 4.10
CA ALA A 321 5.10 -12.15 5.12
C ALA A 321 4.06 -13.00 5.85
N GLN A 322 2.90 -12.44 6.19
CA GLN A 322 1.79 -13.23 6.76
C GLN A 322 1.33 -14.30 5.77
N LEU A 323 1.18 -13.93 4.49
CA LEU A 323 0.75 -14.83 3.43
C LEU A 323 1.80 -15.88 3.11
N ALA A 324 3.10 -15.58 3.15
CA ALA A 324 4.16 -16.57 2.91
C ALA A 324 4.06 -17.77 3.87
N ASN A 325 3.57 -17.56 5.09
CA ASN A 325 3.30 -18.63 6.05
C ASN A 325 2.04 -19.45 5.70
N LEU A 326 1.10 -18.87 4.94
CA LEU A 326 -0.17 -19.47 4.51
C LEU A 326 -0.09 -20.09 3.10
N VAL A 327 0.86 -19.65 2.27
CA VAL A 327 1.03 -20.00 0.84
C VAL A 327 1.28 -21.49 0.59
N ALA A 328 1.45 -22.31 1.64
CA ALA A 328 1.35 -23.77 1.49
C ALA A 328 0.04 -24.18 0.80
N HIS A 329 -1.05 -23.43 0.99
CA HIS A 329 -2.36 -23.75 0.43
C HIS A 329 -3.13 -22.52 -0.06
N PRO A 330 -2.98 -22.12 -1.34
CA PRO A 330 -3.90 -21.15 -1.96
C PRO A 330 -5.35 -21.58 -1.71
N GLY A 331 -6.20 -20.68 -1.20
CA GLY A 331 -7.60 -20.99 -0.86
C GLY A 331 -7.84 -21.46 0.58
N ASP A 332 -6.81 -21.58 1.42
CA ASP A 332 -6.98 -21.67 2.88
C ASP A 332 -7.48 -20.31 3.40
N ILE A 333 -8.78 -20.23 3.65
CA ILE A 333 -9.49 -18.98 4.00
C ILE A 333 -9.63 -18.84 5.50
N ASN A 334 -9.66 -19.96 6.23
CA ASN A 334 -9.76 -19.94 7.68
C ASN A 334 -8.39 -19.76 8.37
N LEU A 335 -7.30 -19.85 7.59
CA LEU A 335 -5.91 -19.64 8.01
C LEU A 335 -5.40 -20.68 9.02
N ASP A 336 -5.93 -21.90 8.98
CA ASP A 336 -5.53 -23.02 9.85
C ASP A 336 -4.33 -23.83 9.30
N GLY A 337 -3.85 -23.48 8.11
CA GLY A 337 -2.73 -24.11 7.43
C GLY A 337 -3.11 -25.37 6.65
N VAL A 338 -4.41 -25.67 6.46
CA VAL A 338 -4.89 -26.85 5.75
C VAL A 338 -6.11 -26.53 4.89
N LEU A 339 -5.94 -26.52 3.56
CA LEU A 339 -7.08 -26.41 2.65
C LEU A 339 -8.01 -27.63 2.70
N ASN A 340 -9.23 -27.43 3.18
CA ASN A 340 -10.24 -28.47 3.37
C ASN A 340 -11.70 -27.95 3.17
N ASN A 341 -12.71 -28.73 3.60
CA ASN A 341 -14.12 -28.33 3.47
C ASN A 341 -14.51 -27.15 4.37
N LEU A 342 -13.75 -26.86 5.43
CA LEU A 342 -13.94 -25.69 6.28
C LEU A 342 -13.67 -24.41 5.49
N ASP A 343 -12.61 -24.38 4.67
CA ASP A 343 -12.31 -23.23 3.80
C ASP A 343 -13.35 -23.04 2.72
N LYS A 344 -13.80 -24.14 2.12
CA LYS A 344 -14.93 -24.12 1.18
C LYS A 344 -16.16 -23.48 1.82
N ASN A 345 -16.49 -23.87 3.06
CA ASN A 345 -17.63 -23.31 3.77
C ASN A 345 -17.40 -21.85 4.16
N ALA A 346 -16.18 -21.47 4.53
CA ALA A 346 -15.81 -20.09 4.83
C ALA A 346 -15.94 -19.19 3.58
N PHE A 347 -15.47 -19.65 2.41
CA PHE A 347 -15.66 -18.97 1.13
C PHE A 347 -17.14 -18.74 0.83
N ILE A 348 -17.97 -19.78 0.98
CA ILE A 348 -19.42 -19.68 0.74
C ILE A 348 -20.06 -18.68 1.73
N ALA A 349 -19.64 -18.69 2.99
CA ALA A 349 -20.15 -17.77 4.01
C ALA A 349 -19.77 -16.30 3.71
N GLY A 350 -18.60 -16.07 3.11
CA GLY A 350 -18.14 -14.76 2.67
C GLY A 350 -18.54 -14.39 1.24
N TRP A 351 -19.39 -15.17 0.56
CA TRP A 351 -19.78 -14.89 -0.82
C TRP A 351 -20.43 -13.51 -0.97
N LEU A 352 -19.92 -12.69 -1.89
CA LEU A 352 -20.30 -11.28 -2.10
C LEU A 352 -20.02 -10.36 -0.90
N HIS A 353 -19.19 -10.78 0.05
CA HIS A 353 -18.65 -9.87 1.05
C HIS A 353 -17.86 -8.76 0.34
N GLU A 354 -18.06 -7.52 0.75
CA GLU A 354 -17.38 -6.36 0.20
C GLU A 354 -16.87 -5.47 1.34
N ASN A 355 -15.58 -5.15 1.32
CA ASN A 355 -14.98 -4.21 2.24
C ASN A 355 -14.91 -2.82 1.61
N ARG A 356 -15.52 -1.83 2.28
CA ARG A 356 -15.50 -0.43 1.85
C ARG A 356 -15.12 0.47 3.00
N ILE A 357 -14.16 1.35 2.74
CA ILE A 357 -13.78 2.42 3.64
C ILE A 357 -14.05 3.73 2.90
N ASN A 358 -14.89 4.60 3.49
CA ASN A 358 -15.26 5.88 2.89
C ASN A 358 -15.79 5.74 1.44
N GLY A 359 -16.54 4.66 1.17
CA GLY A 359 -17.10 4.35 -0.16
C GLY A 359 -16.11 3.74 -1.16
N VAL A 360 -14.82 3.71 -0.85
CA VAL A 360 -13.78 3.08 -1.67
C VAL A 360 -13.67 1.60 -1.31
N ARG A 361 -13.66 0.72 -2.32
CA ARG A 361 -13.43 -0.72 -2.12
C ARG A 361 -11.94 -0.98 -1.92
N VAL A 362 -11.60 -1.75 -0.89
CA VAL A 362 -10.20 -2.03 -0.51
C VAL A 362 -10.07 -3.47 -0.02
N GLY A 363 -9.14 -4.24 -0.59
CA GLY A 363 -8.76 -5.56 -0.07
C GLY A 363 -7.67 -5.45 1.01
N ASP A 364 -7.68 -6.39 1.95
CA ASP A 364 -6.71 -6.50 3.03
C ASP A 364 -6.63 -7.92 3.60
N LEU A 365 -5.86 -8.16 4.66
CA LEU A 365 -5.77 -9.50 5.27
C LEU A 365 -7.09 -9.99 5.89
N THR A 366 -8.03 -9.11 6.25
CA THR A 366 -9.34 -9.52 6.76
C THR A 366 -10.30 -9.92 5.64
N THR A 367 -10.19 -9.32 4.46
CA THR A 367 -11.01 -9.72 3.31
C THR A 367 -10.65 -11.12 2.81
N LEU A 368 -9.39 -11.53 2.96
CA LEU A 368 -8.98 -12.91 2.71
C LEU A 368 -9.82 -13.93 3.50
N ALA A 369 -10.07 -13.66 4.78
CA ALA A 369 -10.91 -14.53 5.63
C ALA A 369 -12.39 -14.56 5.21
N ALA A 370 -12.81 -13.58 4.39
CA ALA A 370 -14.12 -13.55 3.74
C ALA A 370 -14.09 -14.16 2.32
N GLY A 371 -12.96 -14.70 1.86
CA GLY A 371 -12.82 -15.34 0.55
C GLY A 371 -12.40 -14.42 -0.58
N ASP A 372 -11.95 -13.19 -0.31
CA ASP A 372 -11.32 -12.30 -1.30
C ASP A 372 -9.88 -12.76 -1.54
N LEU A 373 -9.68 -13.63 -2.53
CA LEU A 373 -8.40 -14.29 -2.81
C LEU A 373 -7.50 -13.45 -3.72
N ASN A 374 -8.05 -12.44 -4.40
CA ASN A 374 -7.30 -11.52 -5.25
C ASN A 374 -7.06 -10.13 -4.61
N PHE A 375 -7.57 -9.91 -3.39
CA PHE A 375 -7.46 -8.66 -2.62
C PHE A 375 -8.03 -7.44 -3.36
N ASP A 376 -9.08 -7.65 -4.16
CA ASP A 376 -9.79 -6.54 -4.82
C ASP A 376 -10.86 -5.90 -3.92
N GLY A 377 -11.05 -6.44 -2.70
CA GLY A 377 -11.97 -5.99 -1.67
C GLY A 377 -13.39 -6.52 -1.82
N VAL A 378 -13.65 -7.46 -2.73
CA VAL A 378 -14.95 -8.16 -2.81
C VAL A 378 -14.81 -9.62 -3.21
N THR A 379 -15.43 -10.51 -2.43
CA THR A 379 -15.52 -11.94 -2.77
C THR A 379 -16.49 -12.16 -3.92
N ASN A 380 -15.99 -12.46 -5.11
CA ASN A 380 -16.77 -12.53 -6.34
C ASN A 380 -16.39 -13.73 -7.25
N LEU A 381 -16.84 -13.72 -8.51
CA LEU A 381 -16.56 -14.80 -9.46
C LEU A 381 -15.07 -14.97 -9.77
N GLY A 382 -14.27 -13.90 -9.69
CA GLY A 382 -12.82 -13.94 -9.79
C GLY A 382 -12.23 -14.82 -8.69
N ASP A 383 -12.62 -14.58 -7.44
CA ASP A 383 -12.18 -15.37 -6.29
C ASP A 383 -12.71 -16.80 -6.34
N LEU A 384 -13.94 -16.99 -6.83
CA LEU A 384 -14.48 -18.34 -7.03
C LEU A 384 -13.61 -19.15 -7.99
N ALA A 385 -13.10 -18.53 -9.06
CA ALA A 385 -12.21 -19.23 -9.98
C ALA A 385 -10.90 -19.65 -9.29
N LEU A 386 -10.32 -18.77 -8.46
CA LEU A 386 -9.13 -19.08 -7.66
C LEU A 386 -9.41 -20.22 -6.66
N MET A 387 -10.53 -20.15 -5.94
CA MET A 387 -10.94 -21.15 -4.96
C MET A 387 -11.24 -22.51 -5.60
N GLN A 388 -11.90 -22.54 -6.77
CA GLN A 388 -12.15 -23.79 -7.49
C GLN A 388 -10.85 -24.44 -7.95
N SER A 389 -9.88 -23.64 -8.42
CA SER A 389 -8.56 -24.15 -8.80
C SER A 389 -7.83 -24.76 -7.61
N ALA A 390 -7.90 -24.10 -6.46
CA ALA A 390 -7.35 -24.59 -5.19
C ALA A 390 -7.99 -25.90 -4.73
N LEU A 391 -9.32 -25.95 -4.66
CA LEU A 391 -10.08 -27.14 -4.24
C LEU A 391 -9.80 -28.34 -5.16
N ALA A 392 -9.76 -28.10 -6.49
CA ALA A 392 -9.46 -29.14 -7.46
C ALA A 392 -8.05 -29.72 -7.28
N ALA A 393 -7.06 -28.88 -6.96
CA ALA A 393 -5.68 -29.31 -6.70
C ALA A 393 -5.57 -30.25 -5.48
N GLN A 394 -6.48 -30.13 -4.51
CA GLN A 394 -6.57 -31.00 -3.33
C GLN A 394 -7.58 -32.16 -3.48
N GLY A 395 -8.20 -32.32 -4.65
CA GLY A 395 -9.24 -33.33 -4.87
C GLY A 395 -10.53 -33.09 -4.08
N ILE A 396 -10.78 -31.85 -3.62
CA ILE A 396 -11.99 -31.46 -2.92
C ILE A 396 -13.07 -31.12 -3.95
N ALA A 397 -14.32 -31.54 -3.67
CA ALA A 397 -15.44 -31.23 -4.54
C ALA A 397 -15.64 -29.71 -4.65
N GLY A 398 -15.74 -29.22 -5.89
CA GLY A 398 -15.93 -27.80 -6.18
C GLY A 398 -17.21 -27.20 -5.59
N ILE A 399 -17.29 -25.87 -5.60
CA ILE A 399 -18.48 -25.11 -5.17
C ILE A 399 -19.50 -25.10 -6.31
N THR A 400 -20.75 -25.43 -6.02
CA THR A 400 -21.84 -25.40 -7.01
C THR A 400 -22.63 -24.10 -6.92
N PRO A 401 -23.29 -23.65 -8.01
CA PRO A 401 -24.15 -22.47 -7.96
C PRO A 401 -25.25 -22.55 -6.88
N ALA A 402 -25.76 -23.74 -6.59
CA ALA A 402 -26.75 -23.96 -5.53
C ALA A 402 -26.21 -23.66 -4.13
N GLN A 403 -24.88 -23.73 -3.93
CA GLN A 403 -24.23 -23.38 -2.67
C GLN A 403 -23.96 -21.88 -2.54
N LEU A 404 -23.84 -21.16 -3.65
CA LEU A 404 -23.65 -19.71 -3.71
C LEU A 404 -24.96 -18.94 -3.77
N ALA A 405 -26.09 -19.61 -3.50
CA ALA A 405 -27.39 -18.98 -3.51
C ALA A 405 -27.40 -17.82 -2.51
N THR A 406 -27.48 -16.60 -3.03
CA THR A 406 -27.78 -15.44 -2.20
C THR A 406 -29.14 -15.67 -1.54
N PRO A 407 -29.30 -15.38 -0.24
CA PRO A 407 -30.62 -15.35 0.37
C PRO A 407 -31.46 -14.40 -0.47
N GLU A 408 -32.36 -14.92 -1.31
CA GLU A 408 -33.03 -14.06 -2.27
C GLU A 408 -33.78 -12.97 -1.49
N PRO A 409 -33.46 -11.67 -1.67
CA PRO A 409 -34.22 -10.60 -1.04
C PRO A 409 -35.70 -10.66 -1.43
N SER A 410 -35.96 -11.30 -2.58
CA SER A 410 -37.26 -11.50 -3.19
C SER A 410 -38.25 -12.27 -2.31
N THR A 411 -37.85 -13.17 -1.39
CA THR A 411 -38.86 -14.00 -0.71
C THR A 411 -39.67 -13.18 0.28
N ILE A 412 -39.04 -12.23 0.97
CA ILE A 412 -39.73 -11.29 1.86
C ILE A 412 -40.53 -10.28 1.03
N TYR A 413 -39.96 -9.72 -0.04
CA TYR A 413 -40.71 -8.79 -0.90
C TYR A 413 -41.89 -9.46 -1.62
N LEU A 414 -41.76 -10.71 -2.05
CA LEU A 414 -42.82 -11.51 -2.63
C LEU A 414 -43.87 -11.90 -1.59
N LEU A 415 -43.47 -12.23 -0.36
CA LEU A 415 -44.42 -12.46 0.75
C LEU A 415 -45.16 -11.18 1.13
N VAL A 416 -44.49 -10.02 1.16
CA VAL A 416 -45.11 -8.72 1.41
C VAL A 416 -46.04 -8.33 0.27
N LEU A 417 -45.64 -8.50 -1.00
CA LEU A 417 -46.52 -8.28 -2.15
C LEU A 417 -47.72 -9.22 -2.15
N ALA A 418 -47.51 -10.50 -1.84
CA ALA A 418 -48.59 -11.48 -1.73
C ALA A 418 -49.53 -11.14 -0.55
N GLY A 419 -48.99 -10.68 0.57
CA GLY A 419 -49.75 -10.24 1.74
C GLY A 419 -50.60 -8.98 1.46
N VAL A 420 -50.02 -7.97 0.79
CA VAL A 420 -50.75 -6.75 0.38
C VAL A 420 -51.85 -7.08 -0.62
N CYS A 421 -51.57 -7.91 -1.63
CA CYS A 421 -52.58 -8.38 -2.59
C CYS A 421 -53.69 -9.21 -1.92
N GLY A 422 -53.35 -10.03 -0.92
CA GLY A 422 -54.32 -10.81 -0.14
C GLY A 422 -55.23 -9.93 0.73
N CYS A 423 -54.68 -8.93 1.42
CA CYS A 423 -55.45 -8.02 2.27
C CYS A 423 -56.38 -7.10 1.46
N CYS A 424 -55.96 -6.65 0.28
CA CYS A 424 -56.82 -5.87 -0.62
C CYS A 424 -58.02 -6.68 -1.14
N ARG A 425 -57.90 -8.02 -1.22
CA ARG A 425 -58.98 -8.90 -1.67
C ARG A 425 -60.01 -9.19 -0.56
N LEU A 426 -59.62 -9.12 0.71
CA LEU A 426 -60.49 -9.35 1.87
C LEU A 426 -61.38 -8.15 2.23
N ARG A 427 -61.21 -6.99 1.58
CA ARG A 427 -61.96 -5.75 1.90
C ARG A 427 -63.23 -5.54 1.05
N ARG A 428 -63.83 -6.60 0.50
CA ARG A 428 -65.14 -6.51 -0.18
C ARG A 428 -66.30 -6.84 0.77
N CYS A 429 -67.09 -5.80 1.04
CA CYS A 429 -68.48 -5.76 1.54
C CYS A 429 -68.67 -5.99 3.06
N PRO A 430 -69.53 -5.20 3.70
CA PRO A 430 -70.99 -5.28 3.51
C PRO A 430 -71.54 -4.55 2.29
#